data_AF-A0A850MRD8-F1
#
_entry.id   AF-A0A850MRD8-F1
#
_cell.length_a   1.000
_cell.length_b   1.000
_cell.length_c   1.000
_cell.angle_alpha   90.00
_cell.angle_beta   90.00
_cell.angle_gamma   90.00
#
_symmetry.space_group_name_H-M   'P 1'
#
loop_
_entity.id
_entity.type
_entity.pdbx_description
1 polymer ?
#
loop_
_entity_poly.entity_id
_entity_poly.type
_entity_poly.pdbx_seq_one_letter_code
_entity_poly.pdbx_strand_id
1 'polypeptide(L)'
;MTRHSRRSSKGMMLVEDPRETIKAACEFYGRTVDLQRYKSTYEEIIGRYTKPIHIKHAHTHFYSLTSFNILSPVESGKGLYTLSHLGKQLCENLQKSDINEYKKILRYILLNNPNKGNLFQNFLEFISECSHRSRKELYEKFKEIPARALISWSIEAGLIDNLKDKFWIIEIPSEKDIDLDKFWNILNSYYNELTSSEIFGIDKVFVDIRDLTSKFCIKYNWSIDEFDEYLRKLLDSEYEAQIRLYGAPTSYFANKKNFMYNNRVYAFLRIMVS
;
A
#
# COMPACT_ATOMS: atom_id res chain seq x y z
N MET A 1 -4.46 16.51 -27.86
CA MET A 1 -5.60 15.71 -27.34
C MET A 1 -5.24 14.24 -27.43
N THR A 2 -4.71 13.64 -26.36
CA THR A 2 -4.34 12.22 -26.32
C THR A 2 -5.47 11.43 -25.67
N ARG A 3 -6.07 10.52 -26.44
CA ARG A 3 -7.07 9.55 -25.96
C ARG A 3 -6.39 8.63 -24.93
N HIS A 4 -6.63 8.88 -23.64
CA HIS A 4 -6.49 7.81 -22.65
C HIS A 4 -7.47 6.71 -23.06
N SER A 5 -6.95 5.59 -23.56
CA SER A 5 -7.76 4.42 -23.81
C SER A 5 -8.44 4.06 -22.48
N ARG A 6 -9.76 4.21 -22.42
CA ARG A 6 -10.61 3.66 -21.37
C ARG A 6 -10.53 2.13 -21.46
N ARG A 7 -9.41 1.53 -21.07
CA ARG A 7 -9.37 0.10 -20.76
C ARG A 7 -10.13 -0.04 -19.44
N SER A 8 -11.20 -0.83 -19.51
CA SER A 8 -12.11 -1.17 -18.41
C SER A 8 -11.42 -1.19 -17.04
N SER A 9 -11.75 -0.20 -16.21
CA SER A 9 -11.33 -0.13 -14.81
C SER A 9 -11.84 -1.30 -13.96
N LYS A 10 -12.71 -2.16 -14.51
CA LYS A 10 -13.44 -3.20 -13.77
C LYS A 10 -12.74 -4.56 -13.68
N GLY A 11 -11.70 -4.83 -14.48
CA GLY A 11 -10.97 -6.11 -14.45
C GLY A 11 -9.61 -6.03 -13.75
N MET A 12 -9.16 -7.13 -13.14
CA MET A 12 -7.75 -7.30 -12.77
C MET A 12 -6.97 -7.76 -14.01
N MET A 13 -5.79 -7.18 -14.23
CA MET A 13 -4.94 -7.59 -15.34
C MET A 13 -4.08 -8.78 -14.90
N LEU A 14 -3.70 -9.65 -15.84
CA LEU A 14 -2.94 -10.85 -15.55
C LEU A 14 -1.52 -10.51 -15.09
N VAL A 15 -1.25 -10.72 -13.80
CA VAL A 15 0.09 -10.70 -13.20
C VAL A 15 0.11 -11.85 -12.19
N GLU A 16 0.95 -12.85 -12.45
CA GLU A 16 1.03 -14.10 -11.65
C GLU A 16 2.33 -14.20 -10.84
N ASP A 17 3.21 -13.24 -11.01
CA ASP A 17 4.54 -13.10 -10.41
C ASP A 17 4.63 -11.72 -9.71
N PRO A 18 3.76 -11.45 -8.72
CA PRO A 18 3.71 -10.16 -8.03
C PRO A 18 5.05 -9.80 -7.36
N ARG A 19 5.79 -10.78 -6.86
CA ARG A 19 7.10 -10.57 -6.24
C ARG A 19 8.12 -10.04 -7.24
N GLU A 20 8.23 -10.65 -8.41
CA GLU A 20 9.16 -10.27 -9.48
C GLU A 20 8.77 -8.91 -10.05
N THR A 21 7.46 -8.67 -10.18
CA THR A 21 6.88 -7.37 -10.54
C THR A 21 7.34 -6.28 -9.58
N ILE A 22 7.23 -6.53 -8.26
CA ILE A 22 7.65 -5.57 -7.24
C ILE A 22 9.18 -5.41 -7.20
N LYS A 23 9.95 -6.51 -7.30
CA LYS A 23 11.43 -6.46 -7.36
C LYS A 23 11.91 -5.54 -8.48
N ALA A 24 11.32 -5.65 -9.67
CA ALA A 24 11.66 -4.77 -10.79
C ALA A 24 11.38 -3.30 -10.51
N ALA A 25 10.32 -2.99 -9.76
CA ALA A 25 10.04 -1.62 -9.34
C ALA A 25 11.08 -1.11 -8.32
N CYS A 26 11.57 -1.99 -7.45
CA CYS A 26 12.54 -1.64 -6.40
C CYS A 26 13.93 -1.27 -6.91
N GLU A 27 14.32 -1.70 -8.11
CA GLU A 27 15.54 -1.25 -8.78
C GLU A 27 15.56 0.27 -9.04
N PHE A 28 14.40 0.91 -9.00
CA PHE A 28 14.24 2.35 -9.18
C PHE A 28 14.06 3.11 -7.86
N TYR A 29 14.48 2.54 -6.73
CA TYR A 29 14.42 3.24 -5.44
C TYR A 29 15.16 4.59 -5.50
N GLY A 30 14.45 5.67 -5.18
CA GLY A 30 14.98 7.04 -5.24
C GLY A 30 15.15 7.61 -6.65
N ARG A 31 14.70 6.91 -7.70
CA ARG A 31 14.82 7.31 -9.11
C ARG A 31 13.47 7.34 -9.80
N THR A 32 13.40 8.04 -10.93
CA THR A 32 12.23 8.00 -11.81
C THR A 32 12.34 6.87 -12.83
N VAL A 33 11.19 6.33 -13.21
CA VAL A 33 11.06 5.21 -14.14
C VAL A 33 9.96 5.50 -15.15
N ASP A 34 10.19 5.11 -16.41
CA ASP A 34 9.17 5.04 -17.45
C ASP A 34 8.85 3.58 -17.79
N LEU A 35 7.80 3.39 -18.59
CA LEU A 35 7.34 2.07 -19.01
C LEU A 35 8.45 1.24 -19.67
N GLN A 36 9.29 1.86 -20.50
CA GLN A 36 10.30 1.16 -21.29
C GLN A 36 11.46 0.71 -20.40
N ARG A 37 11.94 1.57 -19.51
CA ARG A 37 12.97 1.26 -18.52
C ARG A 37 12.52 0.16 -17.56
N TYR A 38 11.29 0.26 -17.07
CA TYR A 38 10.71 -0.79 -16.23
C TYR A 38 10.67 -2.11 -16.98
N LYS A 39 10.17 -2.11 -18.23
CA LYS A 39 10.09 -3.31 -19.07
C LYS A 39 11.46 -3.97 -19.22
N SER A 40 12.50 -3.23 -19.60
CA SER A 40 13.85 -3.78 -19.73
C SER A 40 14.36 -4.38 -18.42
N THR A 41 14.14 -3.71 -17.30
CA THR A 41 14.58 -4.20 -15.97
C THR A 41 13.81 -5.45 -15.56
N TYR A 42 12.50 -5.47 -15.79
CA TYR A 42 11.65 -6.64 -15.55
C TYR A 42 12.12 -7.83 -16.37
N GLU A 43 12.37 -7.62 -17.68
CA GLU A 43 12.90 -8.61 -18.61
C GLU A 43 14.26 -9.16 -18.18
N GLU A 44 15.15 -8.33 -17.63
CA GLU A 44 16.43 -8.77 -17.08
C GLU A 44 16.27 -9.65 -15.83
N ILE A 45 15.31 -9.34 -14.96
CA ILE A 45 15.02 -10.13 -13.76
C ILE A 45 14.43 -11.50 -14.12
N ILE A 46 13.42 -11.54 -15.01
CA ILE A 46 12.77 -12.79 -15.44
C ILE A 46 13.62 -13.58 -16.43
N GLY A 47 14.42 -12.91 -17.27
CA GLY A 47 15.28 -13.50 -18.30
C GLY A 47 16.38 -14.37 -17.72
N ARG A 48 16.71 -14.18 -16.43
CA ARG A 48 17.55 -15.08 -15.64
C ARG A 48 16.88 -16.43 -15.31
N TYR A 49 15.55 -16.58 -15.50
CA TYR A 49 14.75 -17.72 -15.00
C TYR A 49 13.75 -18.37 -15.99
N THR A 50 13.77 -18.06 -17.30
CA THR A 50 13.10 -18.73 -18.47
C THR A 50 11.80 -18.14 -19.12
N LYS A 51 11.70 -18.39 -20.44
CA LYS A 51 10.64 -18.28 -21.50
C LYS A 51 10.08 -16.91 -21.98
N PRO A 52 9.93 -16.71 -23.32
CA PRO A 52 9.48 -15.44 -23.95
C PRO A 52 8.05 -14.97 -23.65
N ILE A 53 7.22 -15.78 -22.98
CA ILE A 53 5.79 -15.50 -22.79
C ILE A 53 5.59 -14.35 -21.77
N HIS A 54 6.47 -14.21 -20.77
CA HIS A 54 6.41 -13.16 -19.75
C HIS A 54 6.76 -11.76 -20.31
N ILE A 55 7.56 -11.69 -21.37
CA ILE A 55 8.01 -10.44 -22.02
C ILE A 55 6.84 -9.69 -22.69
N LYS A 56 5.85 -10.41 -23.25
CA LYS A 56 4.69 -9.81 -23.93
C LYS A 56 3.76 -9.04 -23.00
N HIS A 57 3.89 -9.21 -21.69
CA HIS A 57 3.00 -8.62 -20.70
C HIS A 57 3.68 -7.60 -19.77
N ALA A 58 4.95 -7.22 -20.00
CA ALA A 58 5.67 -6.23 -19.18
C ALA A 58 4.88 -4.93 -18.93
N HIS A 59 4.08 -4.49 -19.91
CA HIS A 59 3.19 -3.34 -19.73
C HIS A 59 2.10 -3.59 -18.69
N THR A 60 1.55 -4.80 -18.64
CA THR A 60 0.56 -5.20 -17.64
C THR A 60 1.15 -5.14 -16.23
N HIS A 61 2.39 -5.59 -16.02
CA HIS A 61 3.09 -5.50 -14.74
C HIS A 61 3.25 -4.05 -14.29
N PHE A 62 3.71 -3.17 -15.19
CA PHE A 62 3.81 -1.74 -14.92
C PHE A 62 2.44 -1.12 -14.57
N TYR A 63 1.40 -1.44 -15.34
CA TYR A 63 0.06 -0.93 -15.09
C TYR A 63 -0.52 -1.44 -13.76
N SER A 64 -0.23 -2.67 -13.36
CA SER A 64 -0.63 -3.19 -12.05
C SER A 64 0.04 -2.40 -10.91
N LEU A 65 1.34 -2.12 -11.01
CA LEU A 65 2.05 -1.29 -10.03
C LEU A 65 1.45 0.12 -9.91
N THR A 66 1.07 0.74 -11.03
CA THR A 66 0.38 2.05 -10.99
C THR A 66 -1.05 1.94 -10.44
N SER A 67 -1.78 0.87 -10.76
CA SER A 67 -3.15 0.65 -10.28
C SER A 67 -3.19 0.44 -8.77
N PHE A 68 -2.17 -0.21 -8.22
CA PHE A 68 -1.99 -0.41 -6.79
C PHE A 68 -1.34 0.77 -6.07
N ASN A 69 -1.09 1.90 -6.77
CA ASN A 69 -0.38 3.06 -6.23
C ASN A 69 1.00 2.70 -5.63
N ILE A 70 1.66 1.64 -6.11
CA ILE A 70 3.06 1.32 -5.78
C ILE A 70 3.98 2.27 -6.54
N LEU A 71 3.62 2.57 -7.79
CA LEU A 71 4.19 3.65 -8.58
C LEU A 71 3.20 4.83 -8.63
N SER A 72 3.72 6.04 -8.51
CA SER A 72 2.98 7.29 -8.62
C SER A 72 3.55 8.16 -9.75
N PRO A 73 2.71 8.84 -10.54
CA PRO A 73 3.18 9.73 -11.60
C PRO A 73 3.97 10.92 -11.03
N VAL A 74 4.94 11.41 -11.79
CA VAL A 74 5.69 12.63 -11.48
C VAL A 74 5.05 13.80 -12.22
N GLU A 75 4.58 14.83 -11.50
CA GLU A 75 3.84 15.96 -12.09
C GLU A 75 4.59 16.69 -13.21
N SER A 76 5.89 16.88 -13.04
CA SER A 76 6.73 17.60 -14.00
C SER A 76 7.13 16.77 -15.23
N GLY A 77 6.89 15.45 -15.21
CA GLY A 77 7.40 14.50 -16.19
C GLY A 77 6.31 13.64 -16.83
N LYS A 78 5.93 13.96 -18.07
CA LYS A 78 4.98 13.13 -18.83
C LYS A 78 5.53 11.71 -18.98
N GLY A 79 4.78 10.73 -18.48
CA GLY A 79 5.15 9.31 -18.57
C GLY A 79 6.25 8.87 -17.60
N LEU A 80 6.65 9.75 -16.66
CA LEU A 80 7.59 9.41 -15.60
C LEU A 80 6.84 9.08 -14.31
N TYR A 81 7.34 8.07 -13.61
CA TYR A 81 6.79 7.58 -12.36
C TYR A 81 7.92 7.45 -11.33
N THR A 82 7.55 7.43 -10.05
CA THR A 82 8.44 7.14 -8.92
C THR A 82 7.74 6.15 -7.99
N LEU A 83 8.51 5.44 -7.16
CA LEU A 83 7.92 4.71 -6.03
C LEU A 83 7.10 5.68 -5.16
N SER A 84 5.88 5.28 -4.84
CA SER A 84 5.05 5.94 -3.82
C SER A 84 5.66 5.74 -2.43
N HIS A 85 5.11 6.40 -1.40
CA HIS A 85 5.57 6.19 -0.03
C HIS A 85 5.47 4.72 0.41
N LEU A 86 4.32 4.08 0.18
CA LEU A 86 4.12 2.65 0.47
C LEU A 86 4.98 1.76 -0.44
N GLY A 87 5.20 2.17 -1.70
CA GLY A 87 6.11 1.48 -2.62
C GLY A 87 7.56 1.48 -2.13
N LYS A 88 8.03 2.59 -1.54
CA LYS A 88 9.36 2.67 -0.92
C LYS A 88 9.47 1.75 0.28
N GLN A 89 8.48 1.79 1.18
CA GLN A 89 8.44 0.90 2.35
C GLN A 89 8.41 -0.58 1.95
N LEU A 90 7.65 -0.96 0.92
CA LEU A 90 7.68 -2.31 0.36
C LEU A 90 9.09 -2.72 -0.07
N CYS A 91 9.78 -1.85 -0.81
CA CYS A 91 11.11 -2.13 -1.33
C CYS A 91 12.18 -2.21 -0.24
N GLU A 92 12.12 -1.34 0.77
CA GLU A 92 13.02 -1.37 1.92
C GLU A 92 12.91 -2.70 2.69
N ASN A 93 11.69 -3.15 2.96
CA ASN A 93 11.45 -4.41 3.67
C ASN A 93 11.81 -5.64 2.83
N LEU A 94 11.56 -5.58 1.52
CA LEU A 94 11.98 -6.63 0.58
C LEU A 94 13.51 -6.75 0.52
N GLN A 95 14.25 -5.62 0.48
CA GLN A 95 15.71 -5.60 0.48
C GLN A 95 16.30 -6.09 1.82
N LYS A 96 15.69 -5.71 2.95
CA LYS A 96 16.05 -6.19 4.29
C LYS A 96 15.67 -7.66 4.54
N SER A 97 14.98 -8.30 3.59
CA SER A 97 14.43 -9.65 3.74
C SER A 97 13.44 -9.80 4.91
N ASP A 98 12.82 -8.70 5.35
CA ASP A 98 11.72 -8.73 6.32
C ASP A 98 10.41 -9.07 5.59
N ILE A 99 10.24 -10.37 5.33
CA ILE A 99 9.10 -10.89 4.57
C ILE A 99 7.77 -10.64 5.31
N ASN A 100 7.79 -10.61 6.64
CA ASN A 100 6.58 -10.39 7.42
C ASN A 100 6.08 -8.95 7.26
N GLU A 101 6.97 -7.97 7.40
CA GLU A 101 6.60 -6.57 7.24
C GLU A 101 6.25 -6.24 5.78
N TYR A 102 7.01 -6.80 4.83
CA TYR A 102 6.66 -6.76 3.40
C TYR A 102 5.22 -7.23 3.12
N LYS A 103 4.82 -8.38 3.66
CA LYS A 103 3.47 -8.94 3.48
C LYS A 103 2.40 -8.05 4.09
N LYS A 104 2.64 -7.48 5.28
CA LYS A 104 1.69 -6.54 5.92
C LYS A 104 1.45 -5.31 5.05
N ILE A 105 2.51 -4.69 4.53
CA ILE A 105 2.40 -3.52 3.67
C ILE A 105 1.66 -3.89 2.38
N LEU A 106 2.02 -5.01 1.76
CA LEU A 106 1.38 -5.44 0.52
C LEU A 106 -0.12 -5.72 0.72
N ARG A 107 -0.48 -6.43 1.78
CA ARG A 107 -1.87 -6.63 2.18
C ARG A 107 -2.62 -5.32 2.35
N TYR A 108 -2.05 -4.37 3.09
CA TYR A 108 -2.64 -3.06 3.29
C TYR A 108 -2.90 -2.36 1.95
N ILE A 109 -1.91 -2.36 1.06
CA ILE A 109 -2.04 -1.80 -0.30
C ILE A 109 -3.18 -2.46 -1.07
N LEU A 110 -3.26 -3.79 -1.07
CA LEU A 110 -4.26 -4.53 -1.85
C LEU A 110 -5.68 -4.29 -1.32
N LEU A 111 -5.89 -4.31 0.00
CA LEU A 111 -7.21 -4.18 0.61
C LEU A 111 -7.73 -2.74 0.66
N ASN A 112 -6.85 -1.76 0.81
CA ASN A 112 -7.22 -0.34 0.95
C ASN A 112 -7.01 0.48 -0.33
N ASN A 113 -6.71 -0.18 -1.46
CA ASN A 113 -6.58 0.51 -2.74
C ASN A 113 -7.95 1.06 -3.19
N PRO A 114 -8.08 2.35 -3.53
CA PRO A 114 -9.37 2.94 -3.92
C PRO A 114 -9.95 2.36 -5.22
N ASN A 115 -9.11 1.83 -6.11
CA ASN A 115 -9.54 1.31 -7.41
C ASN A 115 -9.81 -0.20 -7.39
N LYS A 116 -9.10 -0.94 -6.53
CA LYS A 116 -9.06 -2.41 -6.55
C LYS A 116 -9.33 -3.08 -5.20
N GLY A 117 -9.37 -2.32 -4.09
CA GLY A 117 -9.59 -2.84 -2.74
C GLY A 117 -10.84 -3.69 -2.62
N ASN A 118 -11.98 -3.17 -3.08
CA ASN A 118 -13.25 -3.90 -3.08
C ASN A 118 -13.18 -5.21 -3.88
N LEU A 119 -12.35 -5.30 -4.92
CA LEU A 119 -12.19 -6.55 -5.68
C LEU A 119 -11.50 -7.63 -4.83
N PHE A 120 -10.48 -7.25 -4.05
CA PHE A 120 -9.81 -8.16 -3.12
C PHE A 120 -10.72 -8.51 -1.93
N GLN A 121 -11.44 -7.53 -1.37
CA GLN A 121 -12.39 -7.78 -0.29
C GLN A 121 -13.48 -8.77 -0.73
N ASN A 122 -14.14 -8.55 -1.88
CA ASN A 122 -15.13 -9.47 -2.42
C ASN A 122 -14.55 -10.86 -2.70
N PHE A 123 -13.29 -10.93 -3.15
CA PHE A 123 -12.59 -12.20 -3.37
C PHE A 123 -12.36 -12.97 -2.07
N LEU A 124 -11.93 -12.28 -1.02
CA LEU A 124 -11.75 -12.87 0.30
C LEU A 124 -13.09 -13.26 0.92
N GLU A 125 -14.11 -12.39 0.88
CA GLU A 125 -15.46 -12.70 1.36
C GLU A 125 -15.99 -14.00 0.75
N PHE A 126 -15.87 -14.17 -0.57
CA PHE A 126 -16.29 -15.39 -1.25
C PHE A 126 -15.54 -16.65 -0.76
N ILE A 127 -14.26 -16.53 -0.41
CA ILE A 127 -13.49 -17.62 0.19
C ILE A 127 -13.96 -17.89 1.62
N SER A 128 -14.23 -16.83 2.40
CA SER A 128 -14.65 -16.92 3.82
C SER A 128 -15.98 -17.62 4.05
N GLU A 129 -16.87 -17.61 3.04
CA GLU A 129 -18.18 -18.28 3.09
C GLU A 129 -18.08 -19.80 3.35
N CYS A 130 -16.91 -20.41 3.12
CA CYS A 130 -16.65 -21.83 3.31
C CYS A 130 -15.27 -22.05 3.93
N SER A 131 -15.00 -23.23 4.48
CA SER A 131 -13.66 -23.54 5.03
C SER A 131 -12.55 -23.49 3.98
N HIS A 132 -12.90 -23.74 2.70
CA HIS A 132 -12.01 -23.58 1.56
C HIS A 132 -12.81 -23.48 0.26
N ARG A 133 -12.19 -22.92 -0.78
CA ARG A 133 -12.69 -22.90 -2.17
C ARG A 133 -11.72 -23.59 -3.10
N SER A 134 -12.22 -24.24 -4.15
CA SER A 134 -11.42 -24.82 -5.21
C SER A 134 -11.03 -23.79 -6.28
N ARG A 135 -9.94 -24.04 -7.01
CA ARG A 135 -9.55 -23.21 -8.17
C ARG A 135 -10.69 -23.05 -9.18
N LYS A 136 -11.42 -24.14 -9.45
CA LYS A 136 -12.55 -24.14 -10.39
C LYS A 136 -13.65 -23.17 -9.96
N GLU A 137 -14.05 -23.20 -8.70
CA GLU A 137 -15.06 -22.28 -8.15
C GLU A 137 -14.59 -20.81 -8.26
N LEU A 138 -13.31 -20.55 -7.96
CA LEU A 138 -12.75 -19.21 -8.11
C LEU A 138 -12.79 -18.73 -9.57
N TYR A 139 -12.48 -19.61 -10.53
CA TYR A 139 -12.51 -19.28 -11.95
C TYR A 139 -13.93 -19.07 -12.47
N GLU A 140 -14.90 -19.84 -12.00
CA GLU A 140 -16.31 -19.66 -12.33
C GLU A 140 -16.85 -18.32 -11.80
N LYS A 141 -16.49 -17.95 -10.56
CA LYS A 141 -16.96 -16.71 -9.91
C LYS A 141 -16.29 -15.45 -10.48
N PHE A 142 -14.96 -15.45 -10.63
CA PHE A 142 -14.19 -14.25 -10.95
C PHE A 142 -13.68 -14.20 -12.41
N LYS A 143 -13.95 -15.25 -13.20
CA LYS A 143 -13.34 -15.51 -14.51
C LYS A 143 -11.86 -15.87 -14.38
N GLU A 144 -11.39 -16.78 -15.23
CA GLU A 144 -10.04 -17.36 -15.12
C GLU A 144 -8.91 -16.32 -15.00
N ILE A 145 -8.85 -15.36 -15.93
CA ILE A 145 -7.76 -14.38 -15.99
C ILE A 145 -7.71 -13.49 -14.71
N PRO A 146 -8.81 -12.81 -14.30
CA PRO A 146 -8.81 -12.08 -13.04
C PRO A 146 -8.57 -12.96 -11.82
N ALA A 147 -9.13 -14.18 -11.78
CA ALA A 147 -8.95 -15.09 -10.67
C ALA A 147 -7.49 -15.50 -10.48
N ARG A 148 -6.76 -15.82 -11.56
CA ARG A 148 -5.33 -16.13 -11.52
C ARG A 148 -4.51 -15.00 -10.89
N ALA A 149 -4.81 -13.77 -11.29
CA ALA A 149 -4.14 -12.59 -10.74
C ALA A 149 -4.53 -12.36 -9.25
N LEU A 150 -5.82 -12.46 -8.89
CA LEU A 150 -6.29 -12.33 -7.51
C LEU A 150 -5.64 -13.36 -6.58
N ILE A 151 -5.59 -14.62 -7.02
CA ILE A 151 -4.93 -15.72 -6.29
C ILE A 151 -3.45 -15.37 -6.07
N SER A 152 -2.72 -15.03 -7.14
CA SER A 152 -1.27 -14.80 -7.06
C SER A 152 -0.91 -13.65 -6.13
N TRP A 153 -1.60 -12.52 -6.25
CA TRP A 153 -1.39 -11.36 -5.36
C TRP A 153 -1.82 -11.65 -3.92
N SER A 154 -2.91 -12.40 -3.72
CA SER A 154 -3.40 -12.74 -2.38
C SER A 154 -2.45 -13.71 -1.66
N ILE A 155 -1.86 -14.68 -2.37
CA ILE A 155 -0.83 -15.56 -1.81
C ILE A 155 0.42 -14.76 -1.45
N GLU A 156 0.90 -13.90 -2.35
CA GLU A 156 2.11 -13.08 -2.09
C GLU A 156 1.92 -12.18 -0.87
N ALA A 157 0.74 -11.57 -0.72
CA ALA A 157 0.39 -10.72 0.42
C ALA A 157 0.08 -11.51 1.71
N GLY A 158 0.05 -12.85 1.66
CA GLY A 158 -0.38 -13.68 2.78
C GLY A 158 -1.82 -13.39 3.22
N LEU A 159 -2.72 -13.15 2.27
CA LEU A 159 -4.16 -13.03 2.47
C LEU A 159 -4.85 -14.40 2.43
N ILE A 160 -4.35 -15.29 1.58
CA ILE A 160 -4.82 -16.66 1.44
C ILE A 160 -3.63 -17.61 1.44
N ASP A 161 -3.89 -18.86 1.77
CA ASP A 161 -2.98 -19.97 1.57
C ASP A 161 -3.64 -21.05 0.70
N ASN A 162 -2.85 -21.98 0.19
CA ASN A 162 -3.36 -23.07 -0.61
C ASN A 162 -2.62 -24.39 -0.39
N LEU A 163 -3.38 -25.48 -0.46
CA LEU A 163 -2.85 -26.83 -0.53
C LEU A 163 -3.52 -27.54 -1.70
N LYS A 164 -2.72 -27.95 -2.68
CA LYS A 164 -3.19 -28.45 -3.98
C LYS A 164 -4.11 -27.40 -4.63
N ASP A 165 -5.36 -27.76 -4.91
CA ASP A 165 -6.36 -26.88 -5.54
C ASP A 165 -7.33 -26.23 -4.54
N LYS A 166 -7.08 -26.32 -3.23
CA LYS A 166 -7.93 -25.75 -2.18
C LYS A 166 -7.30 -24.49 -1.61
N PHE A 167 -8.08 -23.42 -1.50
CA PHE A 167 -7.67 -22.10 -1.01
C PHE A 167 -8.50 -21.70 0.22
N TRP A 168 -7.86 -21.13 1.23
CA TRP A 168 -8.52 -20.61 2.44
C TRP A 168 -7.88 -19.29 2.88
N ILE A 169 -8.59 -18.52 3.69
CA ILE A 169 -8.10 -17.24 4.22
C ILE A 169 -7.09 -17.50 5.34
N ILE A 170 -6.00 -16.75 5.34
CA ILE A 170 -5.13 -16.67 6.50
C ILE A 170 -5.75 -15.64 7.45
N GLU A 171 -6.08 -16.04 8.67
CA GLU A 171 -6.56 -15.10 9.68
C GLU A 171 -5.52 -14.02 9.96
N ILE A 172 -5.98 -12.78 9.88
CA ILE A 172 -5.16 -11.61 10.13
C ILE A 172 -5.69 -11.01 11.42
N PRO A 173 -4.88 -10.97 12.49
CA PRO A 173 -5.28 -10.29 13.71
C PRO A 173 -5.62 -8.84 13.37
N SER A 174 -6.88 -8.47 13.45
CA SER A 174 -7.30 -7.08 13.36
C SER A 174 -7.78 -6.66 14.74
N GLU A 175 -7.01 -5.83 15.43
CA GLU A 175 -7.52 -5.11 16.59
C GLU A 175 -8.40 -3.97 16.06
N LYS A 176 -9.69 -4.27 15.87
CA LYS A 176 -10.70 -3.28 15.46
C LYS A 176 -11.30 -2.53 16.66
N ASP A 177 -11.22 -3.12 17.84
CA ASP A 177 -11.68 -2.52 19.09
C ASP A 177 -10.53 -1.76 19.76
N ILE A 178 -10.19 -0.61 19.20
CA ILE A 178 -9.25 0.33 19.79
C ILE A 178 -10.08 1.50 20.32
N ASP A 179 -10.14 1.67 21.64
CA ASP A 179 -10.71 2.86 22.24
C ASP A 179 -9.79 4.08 22.07
N LEU A 180 -10.28 5.26 22.44
CA LEU A 180 -9.55 6.51 22.21
C LEU A 180 -8.22 6.57 22.99
N ASP A 181 -8.18 6.03 24.21
CA ASP A 181 -6.98 6.02 25.07
C ASP A 181 -5.91 5.07 24.51
N LYS A 182 -6.32 3.88 24.06
CA LYS A 182 -5.44 2.93 23.40
C LYS A 182 -4.92 3.52 22.09
N PHE A 183 -5.77 4.18 21.31
CA PHE A 183 -5.36 4.89 20.09
C PHE A 183 -4.30 5.95 20.39
N TRP A 184 -4.52 6.79 21.41
CA TRP A 184 -3.56 7.79 21.88
C TRP A 184 -2.21 7.17 22.23
N ASN A 185 -2.20 6.13 23.06
CA ASN A 185 -0.97 5.48 23.51
C ASN A 185 -0.17 4.90 22.34
N ILE A 186 -0.84 4.28 21.37
CA ILE A 186 -0.19 3.75 20.16
C ILE A 186 0.35 4.88 19.29
N LEU A 187 -0.46 5.93 19.06
CA LEU A 187 -0.05 7.09 18.26
C LEU A 187 1.18 7.76 18.86
N ASN A 188 1.19 7.95 20.18
CA ASN A 188 2.32 8.52 20.92
C ASN A 188 3.57 7.63 20.84
N SER A 189 3.41 6.31 20.98
CA SER A 189 4.51 5.37 20.79
C SER A 189 5.14 5.47 19.40
N TYR A 190 4.32 5.56 18.33
CA TYR A 190 4.84 5.70 16.97
C TYR A 190 5.46 7.06 16.71
N TYR A 191 4.89 8.12 17.28
CA TYR A 191 5.47 9.44 17.23
C TYR A 191 6.88 9.41 17.82
N ASN A 192 7.05 8.87 19.03
CA ASN A 192 8.37 8.79 19.70
C ASN A 192 9.39 7.94 18.93
N GLU A 193 8.94 6.87 18.27
CA GLU A 193 9.82 6.07 17.41
C GLU A 193 10.25 6.84 16.15
N LEU A 194 9.35 7.62 15.55
CA LEU A 194 9.64 8.42 14.35
C LEU A 194 10.42 9.71 14.65
N THR A 195 10.38 10.21 15.89
CA THR A 195 11.20 11.34 16.32
C THR A 195 12.61 10.92 16.71
N SER A 196 12.80 9.68 17.17
CA SER A 196 14.10 9.12 17.55
C SER A 196 14.95 8.62 16.36
N SER A 197 14.39 8.56 15.15
CA SER A 197 14.99 7.88 13.99
C SER A 197 15.84 8.75 13.03
N GLU A 198 16.78 9.60 13.54
CA GLU A 198 17.90 10.36 12.87
C GLU A 198 17.79 11.90 12.97
N ILE A 199 18.82 12.72 13.25
CA ILE A 199 20.28 12.75 12.96
C ILE A 199 21.09 12.86 14.28
N PHE A 200 22.38 12.46 14.31
CA PHE A 200 23.33 12.71 15.43
C PHE A 200 23.11 14.12 16.05
N GLY A 201 22.43 14.17 17.19
CA GLY A 201 22.21 15.37 18.00
C GLY A 201 21.03 16.27 17.65
N ILE A 202 20.12 15.91 16.74
CA ILE A 202 18.93 16.74 16.44
C ILE A 202 17.66 15.88 16.46
N ASP A 203 16.87 16.02 17.52
CA ASP A 203 15.55 15.40 17.62
C ASP A 203 14.58 16.02 16.62
N LYS A 204 13.89 15.18 15.86
CA LYS A 204 12.84 15.63 14.96
C LYS A 204 11.61 16.01 15.80
N VAL A 205 11.30 17.30 15.90
CA VAL A 205 10.18 17.80 16.73
C VAL A 205 8.82 17.67 16.04
N PHE A 206 8.78 17.42 14.72
CA PHE A 206 7.56 17.31 13.94
C PHE A 206 7.57 16.04 13.10
N VAL A 207 6.50 15.26 13.17
CA VAL A 207 6.35 14.02 12.39
C VAL A 207 5.35 14.26 11.27
N ASP A 208 5.62 13.74 10.07
CA ASP A 208 4.68 13.75 8.96
C ASP A 208 3.49 12.85 9.33
N ILE A 209 2.28 13.41 9.29
CA ILE A 209 1.07 12.67 9.65
C ILE A 209 0.94 11.41 8.77
N ARG A 210 1.42 11.45 7.53
CA ARG A 210 1.36 10.31 6.61
C ARG A 210 2.23 9.13 7.05
N ASP A 211 3.35 9.40 7.73
CA ASP A 211 4.21 8.35 8.26
C ASP A 211 3.49 7.65 9.43
N LEU A 212 2.82 8.42 10.29
CA LEU A 212 1.97 7.90 11.37
C LEU A 212 0.78 7.12 10.84
N THR A 213 0.02 7.71 9.91
CA THR A 213 -1.12 7.07 9.24
C THR A 213 -0.68 5.77 8.59
N SER A 214 0.37 5.78 7.77
CA SER A 214 0.83 4.56 7.08
C SER A 214 1.20 3.48 8.09
N LYS A 215 2.01 3.82 9.11
CA LYS A 215 2.44 2.87 10.13
C LYS A 215 1.28 2.26 10.92
N PHE A 216 0.31 3.10 11.30
CA PHE A 216 -0.88 2.66 12.01
C PHE A 216 -1.79 1.80 11.13
N CYS A 217 -2.17 2.32 9.96
CA CYS A 217 -3.02 1.65 9.00
C CYS A 217 -2.43 0.32 8.53
N ILE A 218 -1.12 0.21 8.35
CA ILE A 218 -0.46 -1.07 7.99
C ILE A 218 -0.58 -2.08 9.13
N LYS A 219 -0.27 -1.69 10.38
CA LYS A 219 -0.29 -2.64 11.51
C LYS A 219 -1.71 -3.11 11.85
N TYR A 220 -2.67 -2.19 11.85
CA TYR A 220 -4.05 -2.46 12.28
C TYR A 220 -4.99 -2.77 11.12
N ASN A 221 -4.50 -2.70 9.87
CA ASN A 221 -5.28 -2.84 8.64
C ASN A 221 -6.48 -1.87 8.58
N TRP A 222 -6.31 -0.67 9.15
CA TRP A 222 -7.30 0.41 9.08
C TRP A 222 -7.16 1.17 7.77
N SER A 223 -8.27 1.65 7.23
CA SER A 223 -8.26 2.66 6.19
C SER A 223 -7.73 4.00 6.71
N ILE A 224 -7.30 4.87 5.79
CA ILE A 224 -6.87 6.23 6.12
C ILE A 224 -8.02 7.02 6.77
N ASP A 225 -9.26 6.80 6.31
CA ASP A 225 -10.42 7.53 6.84
C ASP A 225 -10.74 7.12 8.28
N GLU A 226 -10.57 5.85 8.65
CA GLU A 226 -10.69 5.38 10.04
C GLU A 226 -9.61 6.03 10.93
N PHE A 227 -8.35 6.04 10.49
CA PHE A 227 -7.28 6.72 11.23
C PHE A 227 -7.57 8.22 11.41
N ASP A 228 -7.97 8.89 10.33
CA ASP A 228 -8.29 10.31 10.35
C ASP A 228 -9.48 10.60 11.31
N GLU A 229 -10.49 9.73 11.35
CA GLU A 229 -11.61 9.87 12.29
C GLU A 229 -11.16 9.81 13.75
N TYR A 230 -10.32 8.84 14.10
CA TYR A 230 -9.77 8.73 15.46
C TYR A 230 -8.85 9.89 15.82
N LEU A 231 -8.05 10.36 14.86
CA LEU A 231 -7.21 11.54 15.08
C LEU A 231 -8.06 12.80 15.32
N ARG A 232 -9.19 12.97 14.61
CA ARG A 232 -10.15 14.06 14.91
C ARG A 232 -10.75 13.92 16.30
N LYS A 233 -11.18 12.71 16.69
CA LYS A 233 -11.70 12.45 18.05
C LYS A 233 -10.70 12.82 19.14
N LEU A 234 -9.40 12.54 18.95
CA LEU A 234 -8.36 12.99 19.89
C LEU A 234 -8.29 14.50 19.99
N LEU A 235 -8.33 15.20 18.84
CA LEU A 235 -8.26 16.66 18.78
C LEU A 235 -9.50 17.34 19.35
N ASP A 236 -10.63 16.64 19.41
CA ASP A 236 -11.88 17.12 20.02
C ASP A 236 -12.05 16.66 21.48
N SER A 237 -10.99 16.11 22.09
CA SER A 237 -11.00 15.53 23.45
C SER A 237 -9.97 16.21 24.38
N GLU A 238 -9.80 15.68 25.60
CA GLU A 238 -8.79 16.16 26.55
C GLU A 238 -7.34 16.06 26.03
N TYR A 239 -7.10 15.21 25.01
CA TYR A 239 -5.80 15.09 24.36
C TYR A 239 -5.44 16.27 23.44
N GLU A 240 -6.40 17.17 23.11
CA GLU A 240 -6.15 18.35 22.25
C GLU A 240 -4.95 19.17 22.74
N ALA A 241 -4.85 19.39 24.06
CA ALA A 241 -3.78 20.19 24.65
C ALA A 241 -2.37 19.60 24.40
N GLN A 242 -2.30 18.29 24.13
CA GLN A 242 -1.07 17.55 23.91
C GLN A 242 -0.70 17.44 22.43
N ILE A 243 -1.58 17.85 21.51
CA ILE A 243 -1.36 17.71 20.06
C ILE A 243 -1.30 19.09 19.40
N ARG A 244 -0.23 19.35 18.65
CA ARG A 244 -0.11 20.53 17.80
C ARG A 244 -0.02 20.12 16.34
N LEU A 245 -0.92 20.65 15.52
CA LEU A 245 -0.94 20.40 14.08
C LEU A 245 -0.29 21.56 13.32
N TYR A 246 0.43 21.23 12.26
CA TYR A 246 1.12 22.19 11.42
C TYR A 246 0.82 21.93 9.94
N GLY A 247 0.56 23.01 9.21
CA GLY A 247 0.50 22.98 7.75
C GLY A 247 1.89 22.77 7.15
N ALA A 248 1.97 22.72 5.83
CA ALA A 248 3.21 22.68 5.08
C ALA A 248 3.26 23.81 4.04
N PRO A 249 4.43 24.12 3.45
CA PRO A 249 4.50 25.00 2.30
C PRO A 249 3.62 24.49 1.15
N THR A 250 3.12 25.38 0.29
CA THR A 250 2.20 25.04 -0.82
C THR A 250 2.78 23.97 -1.75
N SER A 251 4.10 23.96 -1.94
CA SER A 251 4.84 22.96 -2.71
C SER A 251 4.76 21.54 -2.13
N TYR A 252 4.51 21.41 -0.83
CA TYR A 252 4.36 20.13 -0.14
C TYR A 252 2.98 19.50 -0.35
N PHE A 253 1.94 20.34 -0.50
CA PHE A 253 0.55 19.92 -0.61
C PHE A 253 0.13 19.47 -2.02
N ALA A 254 0.91 19.80 -3.04
CA ALA A 254 0.52 19.68 -4.45
C ALA A 254 0.05 18.28 -4.89
N ASN A 255 0.38 17.21 -4.15
CA ASN A 255 0.22 15.84 -4.64
C ASN A 255 -0.53 14.85 -3.75
N LYS A 256 -1.12 15.26 -2.62
CA LYS A 256 -1.43 14.29 -1.54
C LYS A 256 -2.76 14.54 -0.86
N LYS A 257 -3.48 13.45 -0.54
CA LYS A 257 -4.56 13.46 0.46
C LYS A 257 -3.89 13.77 1.80
N ASN A 258 -4.21 14.91 2.37
CA ASN A 258 -3.66 15.40 3.63
C ASN A 258 -4.76 15.39 4.69
N PHE A 259 -4.35 15.33 5.95
CA PHE A 259 -5.29 15.36 7.07
C PHE A 259 -6.02 16.71 7.11
N MET A 260 -7.35 16.66 7.15
CA MET A 260 -8.21 17.84 7.22
C MET A 260 -8.93 17.89 8.57
N TYR A 261 -8.81 19.04 9.23
CA TYR A 261 -9.44 19.33 10.52
C TYR A 261 -9.81 20.82 10.60
N ASN A 262 -11.02 21.15 11.08
CA ASN A 262 -11.54 22.52 11.14
C ASN A 262 -11.35 23.33 9.84
N ASN A 263 -11.68 22.72 8.69
CA ASN A 263 -11.53 23.30 7.35
C ASN A 263 -10.09 23.73 6.97
N ARG A 264 -9.09 23.21 7.66
CA ARG A 264 -7.67 23.44 7.39
C ARG A 264 -6.96 22.13 7.08
N VAL A 265 -5.91 22.24 6.28
CA VAL A 265 -5.08 21.12 5.85
C VAL A 265 -3.80 21.08 6.67
N TYR A 266 -3.51 19.93 7.26
CA TYR A 266 -2.32 19.70 8.09
C TYR A 266 -1.47 18.60 7.49
N ALA A 267 -0.16 18.76 7.64
CA ALA A 267 0.86 17.86 7.11
C ALA A 267 1.70 17.24 8.22
N PHE A 268 1.92 17.98 9.30
CA PHE A 268 2.76 17.56 10.40
C PHE A 268 2.01 17.64 11.72
N LEU A 269 2.41 16.76 12.63
CA LEU A 269 1.93 16.70 14.00
C LEU A 269 3.13 16.74 14.95
N ARG A 270 2.95 17.42 16.08
CA ARG A 270 3.83 17.38 17.25
C ARG A 270 3.02 16.95 18.46
N ILE A 271 3.53 15.98 19.19
CA ILE A 271 3.03 15.65 20.52
C ILE A 271 3.86 16.42 21.54
N MET A 272 3.16 17.14 22.43
CA MET A 272 3.72 17.88 23.54
C MET A 272 3.84 16.91 24.70
N VAL A 273 5.07 16.55 25.08
CA VAL A 273 5.33 15.78 26.30
C VAL A 273 4.97 16.68 27.48
N SER A 274 4.09 16.19 28.36
CA SER A 274 3.80 16.83 29.65
C SER A 274 4.85 16.46 30.69
#